data_AF-A0A2S6SCN1-F1
#
_entry.id   AF-A0A2S6SCN1-F1
#
_cell.length_a   1.000
_cell.length_b   1.000
_cell.length_c   1.000
_cell.angle_alpha   90.00
_cell.angle_beta   90.00
_cell.angle_gamma   90.00
#
_symmetry.space_group_name_H-M   'P 1'
#
loop_
_entity.id
_entity.type
_entity.pdbx_description
1 polymer ?
#
loop_
_entity_poly.entity_id
_entity_poly.type
_entity_poly.pdbx_seq_one_letter_code
_entity_poly.pdbx_strand_id
1 'polypeptide(L)'
;MNYKVILPAIAALLLASCTQKSGLEDVTTGLYERGGTTCLDPACEVPAKIYFDYNEYNIDSMDESTLNLQATWLDENPSKYILIEGHCDERGTREYNLALGERRSDATRNYLTSMGISPDRISTVTFGKERPDVEGSYEDAWHLNRRSVTTMDVDRN
;
A
#
# COMPACT_ATOMS: atom_id res chain seq x y z
N MET A 1 22.26 72.93 -12.20
CA MET A 1 22.08 71.87 -13.23
C MET A 1 21.86 70.56 -12.49
N ASN A 2 20.95 69.65 -12.80
CA ASN A 2 19.69 69.58 -13.55
C ASN A 2 19.36 68.05 -13.58
N TYR A 3 18.08 67.68 -13.37
CA TYR A 3 17.38 66.37 -13.55
C TYR A 3 17.95 65.09 -12.86
N LYS A 4 17.29 64.47 -11.87
CA LYS A 4 16.05 63.63 -11.83
C LYS A 4 16.17 62.19 -12.38
N VAL A 5 16.09 61.22 -11.44
CA VAL A 5 15.25 59.97 -11.33
C VAL A 5 15.04 59.15 -12.64
N ILE A 6 15.21 57.81 -12.70
CA ILE A 6 14.22 56.76 -12.32
C ILE A 6 14.81 55.34 -12.53
N LEU A 7 14.62 54.47 -11.53
CA LEU A 7 14.77 52.99 -11.56
C LEU A 7 13.84 52.33 -12.61
N PRO A 8 14.24 51.23 -13.26
CA PRO A 8 13.28 50.22 -13.67
C PRO A 8 13.30 49.04 -12.68
N ALA A 9 12.19 48.91 -11.94
CA ALA A 9 11.76 47.66 -11.34
C ALA A 9 11.46 46.68 -12.48
N ILE A 10 12.19 45.56 -12.54
CA ILE A 10 11.86 44.46 -13.45
C ILE A 10 11.09 43.42 -12.65
N ALA A 11 9.90 43.17 -13.17
CA ALA A 11 8.81 42.40 -12.62
C ALA A 11 9.20 40.95 -12.29
N ALA A 12 8.77 40.52 -11.11
CA ALA A 12 8.61 39.12 -10.76
C ALA A 12 7.60 38.48 -11.72
N LEU A 13 8.04 37.48 -12.49
CA LEU A 13 7.17 36.62 -13.29
C LEU A 13 7.25 35.19 -12.76
N LEU A 14 6.08 34.74 -12.34
CA LEU A 14 5.73 33.49 -11.67
C LEU A 14 6.12 32.25 -12.47
N LEU A 15 6.71 31.25 -11.82
CA LEU A 15 6.31 29.85 -11.97
C LEU A 15 6.48 29.13 -10.63
N ALA A 16 5.45 29.21 -9.79
CA ALA A 16 5.24 28.22 -8.76
C ALA A 16 4.86 26.91 -9.45
N SER A 17 5.82 26.01 -9.65
CA SER A 17 5.52 24.62 -9.99
C SER A 17 5.11 23.90 -8.72
N CYS A 18 3.88 24.13 -8.25
CA CYS A 18 3.23 23.14 -7.41
C CYS A 18 2.90 21.96 -8.33
N THR A 19 3.83 21.00 -8.46
CA THR A 19 3.51 19.67 -8.98
C THR A 19 2.64 19.00 -7.92
N GLN A 20 1.36 19.33 -7.92
CA GLN A 20 0.39 18.61 -7.13
C GLN A 20 0.15 17.29 -7.87
N LYS A 21 0.95 16.28 -7.55
CA LYS A 21 0.63 14.89 -7.85
C LYS A 21 -0.57 14.56 -6.96
N SER A 22 -1.76 14.99 -7.39
CA SER A 22 -3.02 14.55 -6.80
C SER A 22 -3.02 13.03 -6.80
N GLY A 23 -3.32 12.43 -5.65
CA GLY A 23 -3.33 10.97 -5.52
C GLY A 23 -4.16 10.36 -6.64
N LEU A 24 -3.58 9.39 -7.34
CA LEU A 24 -4.29 8.62 -8.34
C LEU A 24 -4.99 7.47 -7.61
N GLU A 25 -6.27 7.28 -7.88
CA GLU A 25 -7.03 6.12 -7.41
C GLU A 25 -6.91 5.01 -8.46
N ASP A 26 -6.40 3.84 -8.07
CA ASP A 26 -6.49 2.64 -8.89
C ASP A 26 -7.87 2.03 -8.71
N VAL A 27 -8.77 2.35 -9.65
CA VAL A 27 -10.16 1.89 -9.67
C VAL A 27 -10.27 0.36 -9.63
N THR A 28 -9.24 -0.37 -10.09
CA THR A 28 -9.23 -1.84 -10.12
C THR A 28 -9.15 -2.44 -8.71
N THR A 29 -8.40 -1.79 -7.82
CA THR A 29 -8.13 -2.28 -6.46
C THR A 29 -8.74 -1.40 -5.38
N GLY A 30 -9.31 -0.25 -5.76
CA GLY A 30 -9.83 0.77 -4.84
C GLY A 30 -8.75 1.39 -3.96
N LEU A 31 -7.51 1.42 -4.43
CA LEU A 31 -6.36 1.94 -3.69
C LEU A 31 -6.00 3.35 -4.12
N TYR A 32 -5.47 4.13 -3.19
CA TYR A 32 -4.89 5.44 -3.44
C TYR A 32 -3.37 5.35 -3.53
N GLU A 33 -2.76 6.15 -4.40
CA GLU A 33 -1.30 6.27 -4.47
C GLU A 33 -0.82 7.71 -4.24
N ARG A 34 0.12 7.87 -3.31
CA ARG A 34 0.81 9.16 -3.09
C ARG A 34 2.30 8.95 -2.89
N GLY A 35 3.11 9.60 -3.73
CA GLY A 35 4.57 9.51 -3.63
C GLY A 35 5.14 8.12 -3.90
N GLY A 36 4.38 7.22 -4.55
CA GLY A 36 4.77 5.82 -4.75
C GLY A 36 4.36 4.89 -3.60
N THR A 37 3.69 5.42 -2.58
CA THR A 37 3.09 4.63 -1.50
C THR A 37 1.63 4.36 -1.80
N THR A 38 1.22 3.10 -1.64
CA THR A 38 -0.17 2.64 -1.81
C THR A 38 -0.90 2.63 -0.46
N CYS A 39 -2.14 3.10 -0.42
CA CYS A 39 -2.92 3.32 0.79
C CYS A 39 -4.42 3.06 0.60
N LEU A 40 -5.12 2.80 1.71
CA LEU A 40 -6.57 2.54 1.72
C LEU A 40 -7.41 3.83 1.69
N ASP A 41 -6.82 4.95 2.08
CA ASP A 41 -7.52 6.23 2.23
C ASP A 41 -6.95 7.32 1.29
N PRO A 42 -7.76 8.32 0.91
CA PRO A 42 -7.32 9.38 -0.01
C PRO A 42 -6.17 10.27 0.52
N ALA A 43 -6.02 10.41 1.84
CA ALA A 43 -4.96 11.20 2.45
C ALA A 43 -3.62 10.42 2.50
N CYS A 44 -3.69 9.11 2.28
CA CYS A 44 -2.58 8.18 2.32
C CYS A 44 -1.93 8.10 3.71
N GLU A 45 -2.79 8.02 4.73
CA GLU A 45 -2.45 7.87 6.14
C GLU A 45 -2.51 6.40 6.59
N VAL A 46 -3.20 5.55 5.83
CA VAL A 46 -3.40 4.12 6.11
C VAL A 46 -2.67 3.31 5.04
N PRO A 47 -1.42 2.86 5.29
CA PRO A 47 -0.67 2.07 4.32
C PRO A 47 -1.39 0.76 4.00
N ALA A 48 -1.40 0.37 2.73
CA ALA A 48 -2.07 -0.85 2.26
C ALA A 48 -1.21 -2.11 2.36
N LYS A 49 0.11 -1.97 2.52
CA LYS A 49 1.08 -3.06 2.47
C LYS A 49 1.70 -3.33 3.83
N ILE A 50 1.90 -4.60 4.14
CA ILE A 50 2.81 -5.07 5.20
C ILE A 50 3.86 -6.00 4.58
N TYR A 51 5.00 -6.17 5.25
CA TYR A 51 6.12 -6.94 4.72
C TYR A 51 6.40 -8.19 5.57
N PHE A 52 7.27 -9.06 5.05
CA PHE A 52 7.66 -10.27 5.72
C PHE A 52 9.13 -10.58 5.51
N ASP A 53 9.73 -11.20 6.51
CA ASP A 53 11.06 -11.76 6.40
C ASP A 53 11.13 -12.95 5.43
N TYR A 54 12.35 -13.28 5.04
CA TYR A 54 12.59 -14.37 4.11
C TYR A 54 12.08 -15.68 4.67
N ASN A 55 11.21 -16.34 3.90
CA ASN A 55 10.60 -17.61 4.26
C ASN A 55 9.68 -17.58 5.48
N GLU A 56 9.23 -16.38 5.88
CA GLU A 56 8.37 -16.19 7.05
C GLU A 56 7.00 -15.61 6.68
N TYR A 57 6.09 -15.77 7.63
CA TYR A 57 4.73 -15.18 7.62
C TYR A 57 4.38 -14.58 9.00
N ASN A 58 5.37 -14.40 9.87
CA ASN A 58 5.19 -13.73 11.15
C ASN A 58 5.04 -12.22 10.89
N ILE A 59 4.14 -11.57 11.63
CA ILE A 59 3.92 -10.13 11.57
C ILE A 59 4.80 -9.49 12.65
N ASP A 60 5.67 -8.57 12.27
CA ASP A 60 6.53 -7.85 13.20
C ASP A 60 5.82 -6.62 13.79
N SER A 61 6.45 -5.94 14.76
CA SER A 61 5.83 -4.79 15.43
C SER A 61 5.57 -3.57 14.54
N MET A 62 6.32 -3.41 13.44
CA MET A 62 6.09 -2.35 12.47
C MET A 62 4.86 -2.67 11.62
N ASP A 63 4.74 -3.92 11.18
CA ASP A 63 3.58 -4.40 10.42
C ASP A 63 2.32 -4.46 11.29
N GLU A 64 2.43 -4.84 12.57
CA GLU A 64 1.35 -4.72 13.55
C GLU A 64 0.84 -3.27 13.65
N SER A 65 1.74 -2.29 13.69
CA SER A 65 1.37 -0.87 13.73
C SER A 65 0.59 -0.46 12.48
N THR A 66 1.00 -0.95 11.31
CA THR A 66 0.28 -0.74 10.05
C THR A 66 -1.10 -1.39 10.06
N LEU A 67 -1.21 -2.63 10.54
CA LEU A 67 -2.49 -3.33 10.63
C LEU A 67 -3.44 -2.71 11.64
N ASN A 68 -2.93 -2.10 12.71
CA ASN A 68 -3.74 -1.33 13.65
C ASN A 68 -4.38 -0.10 12.98
N LEU A 69 -3.64 0.59 12.10
CA LEU A 69 -4.21 1.68 11.28
C LEU A 69 -5.28 1.15 10.33
N GLN A 70 -5.03 0.02 9.65
CA GLN A 70 -6.01 -0.60 8.77
C GLN A 70 -7.28 -1.03 9.53
N ALA A 71 -7.14 -1.66 10.70
CA ALA A 71 -8.26 -2.07 11.54
C ALA A 71 -9.10 -0.87 11.99
N THR A 72 -8.45 0.20 12.45
CA THR A 72 -9.14 1.45 12.83
C THR A 72 -9.94 2.01 11.65
N TRP A 73 -9.30 2.09 10.48
CA TRP A 73 -9.96 2.57 9.28
C TRP A 73 -11.14 1.69 8.85
N LEU A 74 -11.03 0.36 8.97
CA LEU A 74 -12.10 -0.57 8.63
C LEU A 74 -13.28 -0.50 9.60
N ASP A 75 -13.04 -0.16 10.86
CA ASP A 75 -14.07 0.10 11.86
C ASP A 75 -14.85 1.38 11.55
N GLU A 76 -14.13 2.45 11.16
CA GLU A 76 -14.73 3.73 10.72
C GLU A 76 -15.46 3.62 9.37
N ASN A 77 -15.16 2.59 8.58
CA ASN A 77 -15.74 2.37 7.25
C ASN A 77 -16.46 1.01 7.15
N PRO A 78 -17.56 0.79 7.89
CA PRO A 78 -18.20 -0.52 8.04
C PRO A 78 -18.79 -1.11 6.75
N SER A 79 -19.01 -0.28 5.73
CA SER A 79 -19.50 -0.72 4.41
C SER A 79 -18.41 -1.30 3.50
N LYS A 80 -17.13 -1.20 3.89
CA LYS A 80 -16.01 -1.64 3.05
C LYS A 80 -15.72 -3.12 3.25
N TYR A 81 -15.58 -3.85 2.16
CA TYR A 81 -15.07 -5.21 2.13
C TYR A 81 -13.65 -5.16 1.57
N ILE A 82 -12.75 -5.96 2.15
CA ILE A 82 -11.35 -5.99 1.73
C ILE A 82 -10.95 -7.37 1.22
N LEU A 83 -10.00 -7.35 0.28
CA LEU A 83 -9.28 -8.52 -0.18
C LEU A 83 -7.83 -8.38 0.28
N ILE A 84 -7.29 -9.43 0.90
CA ILE A 84 -5.89 -9.50 1.27
C ILE A 84 -5.18 -10.41 0.27
N GLU A 85 -4.21 -9.83 -0.44
CA GLU A 85 -3.37 -10.53 -1.39
C GLU A 85 -2.04 -10.92 -0.75
N GLY A 86 -1.70 -12.21 -0.77
CA GLY A 86 -0.42 -12.72 -0.29
C GLY A 86 0.59 -12.92 -1.41
N HIS A 87 1.78 -12.32 -1.26
CA HIS A 87 2.84 -12.29 -2.26
C HIS A 87 4.19 -12.80 -1.71
N CYS A 88 5.05 -13.28 -2.60
CA CYS A 88 6.38 -13.80 -2.33
C CYS A 88 7.41 -13.26 -3.32
N ASP A 89 8.69 -13.32 -2.93
CA ASP A 89 9.78 -13.11 -3.88
C ASP A 89 9.95 -14.31 -4.84
N GLU A 90 10.79 -14.14 -5.86
CA GLU A 90 10.89 -15.11 -6.96
C GLU A 90 11.51 -16.47 -6.58
N ARG A 91 12.16 -16.55 -5.42
CA ARG A 91 12.99 -17.70 -5.03
C ARG A 91 12.10 -18.87 -4.58
N GLY A 92 12.53 -20.09 -4.91
CA GLY A 92 11.77 -21.31 -4.61
C GLY A 92 10.76 -21.70 -5.70
N THR A 93 10.06 -22.82 -5.48
CA THR A 93 9.09 -23.32 -6.47
C THR A 93 7.83 -22.47 -6.50
N ARG A 94 7.05 -22.59 -7.57
CA ARG A 94 5.78 -21.89 -7.71
C ARG A 94 4.80 -22.33 -6.63
N GLU A 95 4.65 -23.64 -6.46
CA GLU A 95 3.72 -24.25 -5.51
C GLU A 95 4.06 -23.89 -4.07
N TYR A 96 5.36 -23.82 -3.75
CA TYR A 96 5.83 -23.38 -2.45
C TYR A 96 5.42 -21.94 -2.17
N ASN A 97 5.65 -21.03 -3.13
CA ASN A 97 5.32 -19.62 -2.97
C ASN A 97 3.81 -19.35 -2.94
N LEU A 98 3.01 -20.16 -3.64
CA LEU A 98 1.55 -20.10 -3.49
C LEU A 98 1.14 -20.44 -2.05
N ALA A 99 1.65 -21.54 -1.50
CA ALA A 99 1.35 -21.92 -0.12
C ALA A 99 1.88 -20.91 0.92
N LEU A 100 3.07 -20.33 0.70
CA LEU A 100 3.64 -19.31 1.58
C LEU A 100 2.85 -17.99 1.50
N GLY A 101 2.47 -17.57 0.29
CA GLY A 101 1.64 -16.39 0.08
C GLY A 101 0.25 -16.56 0.74
N GLU A 102 -0.36 -17.74 0.63
CA GLU A 102 -1.62 -18.04 1.32
C GLU A 102 -1.49 -17.88 2.84
N ARG A 103 -0.41 -18.40 3.44
CA ARG A 103 -0.12 -18.21 4.88
C ARG A 103 0.05 -16.75 5.27
N ARG A 104 0.65 -15.93 4.41
CA ARG A 104 0.83 -14.48 4.62
C ARG A 104 -0.50 -13.75 4.60
N SER A 105 -1.34 -14.00 3.59
CA SER A 105 -2.68 -13.41 3.55
C SER A 105 -3.54 -13.85 4.74
N ASP A 106 -3.42 -15.11 5.14
CA ASP A 106 -4.13 -15.65 6.30
C ASP A 106 -3.64 -15.06 7.62
N ALA A 107 -2.33 -14.85 7.79
CA ALA A 107 -1.77 -14.18 8.96
C ALA A 107 -2.32 -12.76 9.09
N THR A 108 -2.32 -12.00 7.99
CA THR A 108 -2.90 -10.65 7.94
C THR A 108 -4.41 -10.66 8.28
N ARG A 109 -5.18 -11.58 7.67
CA ARG A 109 -6.62 -11.74 7.96
C ARG A 109 -6.83 -12.01 9.45
N ASN A 110 -6.12 -12.98 9.99
CA ASN A 110 -6.27 -13.41 11.38
C ASN A 110 -5.92 -12.28 12.35
N TYR A 111 -4.90 -11.47 12.04
CA TYR A 111 -4.56 -10.29 12.82
C TYR A 111 -5.72 -9.27 12.82
N LEU A 112 -6.23 -8.89 11.66
CA LEU A 112 -7.34 -7.93 11.55
C LEU A 112 -8.62 -8.45 12.22
N THR A 113 -8.90 -9.75 12.11
CA THR A 113 -10.00 -10.39 12.85
C THR A 113 -9.79 -10.35 14.36
N SER A 114 -8.56 -10.54 14.84
CA SER A 114 -8.24 -10.42 16.27
C SER A 114 -8.45 -9.00 16.81
N MET A 115 -8.35 -8.00 15.92
CA MET A 115 -8.66 -6.59 16.20
C MET A 115 -10.16 -6.27 16.13
N GLY A 116 -11.01 -7.26 15.84
CA GLY A 116 -12.48 -7.12 15.85
C GLY A 116 -13.12 -6.93 14.47
N ILE A 117 -12.35 -6.94 13.38
CA ILE A 117 -12.93 -6.87 12.04
C ILE A 117 -13.62 -8.19 11.71
N SER A 118 -14.90 -8.12 11.33
CA SER A 118 -15.68 -9.31 10.98
C SER A 118 -14.99 -10.12 9.87
N PRO A 119 -14.78 -11.44 10.04
CA PRO A 119 -14.20 -12.31 9.01
C PRO A 119 -14.95 -12.25 7.68
N ASP A 120 -16.27 -12.05 7.70
CA ASP A 120 -17.10 -11.98 6.49
C ASP A 120 -16.75 -10.77 5.60
N ARG A 121 -16.09 -9.76 6.17
CA ARG A 121 -15.61 -8.55 5.47
C ARG A 121 -14.23 -8.72 4.85
N ILE A 122 -13.56 -9.85 5.07
CA ILE A 122 -12.19 -10.08 4.65
C ILE A 122 -12.12 -11.33 3.78
N SER A 123 -11.82 -11.13 2.51
CA SER A 123 -11.44 -12.19 1.57
C SER A 123 -9.91 -12.32 1.52
N THR A 124 -9.39 -13.50 1.16
CA THR A 124 -7.94 -13.71 0.98
C THR A 124 -7.67 -14.38 -0.36
N VAL A 125 -6.57 -14.00 -1.00
CA VAL A 125 -6.04 -14.65 -2.21
C VAL A 125 -4.52 -14.69 -2.14
N THR A 126 -3.90 -15.64 -2.84
CA THR A 126 -2.45 -15.65 -3.03
C THR A 126 -2.08 -15.55 -4.49
N PHE A 127 -1.06 -14.75 -4.79
CA PHE A 127 -0.40 -14.74 -6.08
C PHE A 127 0.97 -15.41 -6.03
N GLY A 128 1.42 -15.87 -4.86
CA GLY A 128 2.77 -16.36 -4.66
C GLY A 128 3.78 -15.39 -5.26
N LYS A 129 4.56 -15.86 -6.22
CA LYS A 129 5.59 -15.06 -6.90
C LYS A 129 5.18 -14.51 -8.28
N GLU A 130 3.91 -14.64 -8.66
CA GLU A 130 3.43 -14.34 -10.02
C GLU A 130 3.14 -12.85 -10.25
N ARG A 131 3.11 -12.04 -9.18
CA ARG A 131 2.82 -10.59 -9.22
C ARG A 131 3.84 -9.78 -8.39
N PRO A 132 5.11 -9.71 -8.82
CA PRO A 132 6.12 -8.91 -8.13
C PRO A 132 5.72 -7.43 -8.11
N ASP A 133 5.97 -6.74 -6.99
CA ASP A 133 5.89 -5.28 -6.90
C ASP A 133 7.10 -4.64 -7.61
N VAL A 134 8.26 -5.26 -7.41
CA VAL A 134 9.53 -4.84 -8.00
C VAL A 134 10.17 -6.03 -8.70
N GLU A 135 10.40 -5.87 -9.99
CA GLU A 135 11.14 -6.84 -10.79
C GLU A 135 12.62 -6.85 -10.39
N GLY A 136 13.21 -8.04 -10.30
CA GLY A 136 14.65 -8.20 -10.12
C GLY A 136 15.08 -9.21 -9.06
N SER A 137 16.36 -9.60 -9.18
CA SER A 137 16.98 -10.66 -8.39
C SER A 137 18.00 -10.12 -7.38
N TYR A 138 17.55 -9.26 -6.46
CA TYR A 138 18.38 -8.65 -5.42
C TYR A 138 17.57 -8.39 -4.14
N GLU A 139 18.24 -8.21 -3.00
CA GLU A 139 17.58 -8.21 -1.69
C GLU A 139 16.48 -7.14 -1.55
N ASP A 140 16.72 -5.91 -2.02
CA ASP A 140 15.71 -4.85 -1.92
C ASP A 140 14.43 -5.20 -2.71
N ALA A 141 14.57 -5.77 -3.92
CA ALA A 141 13.41 -6.24 -4.69
C ALA A 141 12.70 -7.39 -3.99
N TRP A 142 13.46 -8.36 -3.47
CA TRP A 142 12.88 -9.49 -2.74
C TRP A 142 12.14 -9.04 -1.49
N HIS A 143 12.70 -8.09 -0.72
CA HIS A 143 12.05 -7.55 0.47
C HIS A 143 10.71 -6.90 0.13
N LEU A 144 10.67 -6.05 -0.90
CA LEU A 144 9.43 -5.43 -1.35
C LEU A 144 8.40 -6.43 -1.90
N ASN A 145 8.86 -7.56 -2.44
CA ASN A 145 7.98 -8.61 -2.96
C ASN A 145 7.41 -9.54 -1.89
N ARG A 146 8.06 -9.65 -0.72
CA ARG A 146 7.58 -10.43 0.43
C ARG A 146 6.55 -9.59 1.21
N ARG A 147 5.31 -9.58 0.75
CA ARG A 147 4.27 -8.68 1.29
C ARG A 147 2.89 -9.31 1.34
N SER A 148 2.02 -8.71 2.16
CA SER A 148 0.57 -8.78 1.98
C SER A 148 0.09 -7.40 1.56
N VAL A 149 -0.90 -7.35 0.66
CA VAL A 149 -1.54 -6.10 0.22
C VAL A 149 -3.02 -6.17 0.53
N THR A 150 -3.52 -5.21 1.31
CA THR A 150 -4.95 -5.02 1.56
C THR A 150 -5.51 -4.15 0.44
N THR A 151 -6.52 -4.64 -0.27
CA THR A 151 -7.23 -3.94 -1.35
C THR A 151 -8.73 -3.90 -1.06
N MET A 152 -9.49 -3.10 -1.82
CA MET A 152 -10.95 -3.18 -1.78
C MET A 152 -11.42 -4.44 -2.51
N ASP A 153 -12.39 -5.14 -1.92
CA ASP A 153 -13.06 -6.28 -2.55
C ASP A 153 -14.16 -5.74 -3.49
N VAL A 154 -13.78 -5.44 -4.73
CA VAL A 154 -14.68 -4.84 -5.74
C VAL A 154 -15.80 -5.77 -6.20
N ASP A 155 -15.69 -7.07 -5.93
CA ASP A 155 -16.68 -8.09 -6.32
C ASP A 155 -17.82 -8.19 -5.30
N ARG A 156 -17.66 -7.62 -4.10
CA ARG A 156 -18.63 -7.67 -2.99
C ARG A 156 -19.14 -6.26 -2.71
N ASN A 157 -20.03 -5.79 -3.60
CA ASN A 157 -20.70 -4.49 -3.48
C ASN A 157 -22.02 -4.58 -2.69
#